data_AF-A0A2D6MJ57-F1
#
_entry.id   AF-A0A2D6MJ57-F1
#
_cell.length_a   1.000
_cell.length_b   1.000
_cell.length_c   1.000
_cell.angle_alpha   90.00
_cell.angle_beta   90.00
_cell.angle_gamma   90.00
#
_symmetry.space_group_name_H-M   'P 1'
#
loop_
_entity.id
_entity.type
_entity.pdbx_description
1 polymer ?
#
loop_
_entity_poly.entity_id
_entity_poly.type
_entity_poly.pdbx_seq_one_letter_code
_entity_poly.pdbx_strand_id
1 'polypeptide(L)'
;MSKDFHEEFDKILTLLKKKENFAFTRFSDGELFIMQNKTLILAPQHYVTGEIRGQNRYTAEEQKEFLPERDQFYREKLIECFKHNQHNYFKGVCTASDGHVGQENYKWQLELLDGNEDNLTFANVLINANYRRFVEEIIPLLVDREVIYVVNELADISRLPFEIKKSFKIGTNCMINDYNIVEEVKTYIAQNKIENHIILSSAASLSNYVTYECFKESPNNTFLDIGSCLNPLLNLEGWKYTRGYLTHYWLNSGSPFGSQVDKW
;
A
#
# COMPACT_ATOMS: atom_id res chain seq x y z
N MET A 1 -4.50 -22.84 3.75
CA MET A 1 -4.19 -22.29 5.08
C MET A 1 -5.24 -21.25 5.39
N SER A 2 -5.82 -21.26 6.60
CA SER A 2 -6.71 -20.20 7.07
C SER A 2 -5.87 -19.17 7.82
N LYS A 3 -6.11 -17.87 7.61
CA LYS A 3 -5.46 -16.77 8.34
C LYS A 3 -6.51 -15.93 9.05
N ASP A 4 -6.17 -15.42 10.23
CA ASP A 4 -7.01 -14.49 10.98
C ASP A 4 -6.56 -13.05 10.77
N PHE A 5 -7.50 -12.15 10.52
CA PHE A 5 -7.23 -10.76 10.16
C PHE A 5 -6.53 -9.96 11.26
N HIS A 6 -6.85 -10.23 12.53
CA HIS A 6 -6.24 -9.54 13.66
C HIS A 6 -4.90 -10.16 14.05
N GLU A 7 -4.78 -11.49 13.98
CA GLU A 7 -3.49 -12.16 14.20
C GLU A 7 -2.44 -11.76 13.16
N GLU A 8 -2.83 -11.57 11.89
CA GLU A 8 -1.92 -11.07 10.86
C GLU A 8 -1.46 -9.63 11.14
N PHE A 9 -2.31 -8.78 11.71
CA PHE A 9 -1.89 -7.46 12.20
C PHE A 9 -0.90 -7.59 13.36
N ASP A 10 -1.17 -8.50 14.31
CA ASP A 10 -0.29 -8.74 15.46
C ASP A 10 1.11 -9.21 15.04
N LYS A 11 1.22 -9.95 13.93
CA LYS A 11 2.52 -10.32 13.33
C LYS A 11 3.31 -9.08 12.91
N ILE A 12 2.72 -8.19 12.12
CA ILE A 12 3.36 -6.93 11.69
C ILE A 12 3.73 -6.06 12.89
N LEU A 13 2.81 -5.91 13.85
CA LEU A 13 3.02 -5.14 15.08
C LEU A 13 4.19 -5.71 15.90
N THR A 14 4.28 -7.04 16.01
CA THR A 14 5.34 -7.72 16.76
C THR A 14 6.70 -7.49 16.13
N LEU A 15 6.81 -7.58 14.80
CA LEU A 15 8.06 -7.29 14.08
C LEU A 15 8.53 -5.85 14.32
N LEU A 16 7.61 -4.89 14.26
CA LEU A 16 7.90 -3.48 14.55
C LEU A 16 8.37 -3.28 16.00
N LYS A 17 7.69 -3.88 16.98
CA LYS A 17 8.05 -3.79 18.42
C LYS A 17 9.43 -4.40 18.69
N LYS A 18 9.77 -5.50 18.03
CA LYS A 18 11.08 -6.17 18.15
C LYS A 18 12.18 -5.51 17.31
N LYS A 19 11.84 -4.50 16.50
CA LYS A 19 12.74 -3.88 15.51
C LYS A 19 13.34 -4.90 14.53
N GLU A 20 12.59 -5.95 14.22
CA GLU A 20 12.96 -6.91 13.19
C GLU A 20 12.67 -6.31 11.81
N ASN A 21 13.61 -6.40 10.88
CA ASN A 21 13.46 -5.83 9.53
C ASN A 21 12.61 -6.76 8.64
N PHE A 22 11.68 -6.15 7.91
CA PHE A 22 10.75 -6.85 7.03
C PHE A 22 10.23 -5.91 5.94
N ALA A 23 9.70 -6.48 4.87
CA ALA A 23 8.91 -5.75 3.88
C ALA A 23 7.44 -6.14 4.02
N PHE A 24 6.56 -5.15 3.95
CA PHE A 24 5.13 -5.36 3.77
C PHE A 24 4.66 -4.51 2.59
N THR A 25 4.12 -5.18 1.58
CA THR A 25 3.60 -4.55 0.36
C THR A 25 2.16 -4.98 0.13
N ARG A 26 1.31 -4.07 -0.35
CA ARG A 26 -0.13 -4.32 -0.51
C ARG A 26 -0.48 -4.38 -1.98
N PHE A 27 -1.10 -5.48 -2.40
CA PHE A 27 -1.71 -5.62 -3.72
C PHE A 27 -3.21 -5.52 -3.54
N SER A 28 -3.70 -4.27 -3.50
CA SER A 28 -5.12 -3.96 -3.37
C SER A 28 -5.84 -4.14 -4.71
N ASP A 29 -7.14 -3.82 -4.75
CA ASP A 29 -8.01 -4.01 -5.91
C ASP A 29 -7.46 -3.34 -7.18
N GLY A 30 -6.92 -2.13 -7.08
CA GLY A 30 -6.26 -1.44 -8.19
C GLY A 30 -5.10 -2.24 -8.79
N GLU A 31 -4.18 -2.72 -7.95
CA GLU A 31 -3.03 -3.53 -8.39
C GLU A 31 -3.50 -4.86 -9.02
N LEU A 32 -4.48 -5.51 -8.42
CA LEU A 32 -5.13 -6.70 -8.97
C LEU A 32 -5.65 -6.46 -10.39
N PHE A 33 -6.41 -5.39 -10.61
CA PHE A 33 -6.98 -5.11 -11.94
C PHE A 33 -5.92 -4.75 -12.99
N ILE A 34 -4.85 -4.05 -12.59
CA ILE A 34 -3.69 -3.82 -13.46
C ILE A 34 -3.06 -5.16 -13.86
N MET A 35 -2.81 -6.07 -12.90
CA MET A 35 -2.24 -7.39 -13.20
C MET A 35 -3.14 -8.23 -14.13
N GLN A 36 -4.46 -8.11 -13.98
CA GLN A 36 -5.46 -8.70 -14.90
C GLN A 36 -5.54 -8.02 -16.28
N ASN A 37 -4.70 -7.01 -16.53
CA ASN A 37 -4.65 -6.25 -17.77
C ASN A 37 -5.95 -5.47 -18.07
N LYS A 38 -6.64 -5.00 -17.04
CA LYS A 38 -7.85 -4.20 -17.18
C LYS A 38 -7.50 -2.72 -17.13
N THR A 39 -8.17 -1.91 -17.94
CA THR A 39 -8.13 -0.45 -17.82
C THR A 39 -8.50 -0.03 -16.41
N LEU A 40 -7.71 0.86 -15.81
CA LEU A 40 -7.96 1.44 -14.49
C LEU A 40 -7.81 2.95 -14.60
N ILE A 41 -8.87 3.71 -14.33
CA ILE A 41 -8.87 5.18 -14.35
C ILE A 41 -9.55 5.65 -13.08
N LEU A 42 -8.87 6.47 -12.29
CA LEU A 42 -9.44 7.27 -11.21
C LEU A 42 -9.26 8.74 -11.60
N ALA A 43 -10.33 9.39 -12.03
CA ALA A 43 -10.31 10.73 -12.58
C ALA A 43 -11.20 11.68 -11.76
N PRO A 44 -11.09 13.02 -11.89
CA PRO A 44 -11.74 13.97 -10.99
C PRO A 44 -13.24 13.75 -10.72
N GLN A 45 -14.00 13.23 -11.70
CA GLN A 45 -15.44 12.99 -11.59
C GLN A 45 -15.88 11.57 -11.98
N HIS A 46 -14.96 10.66 -12.31
CA HIS A 46 -15.34 9.32 -12.74
C HIS A 46 -14.27 8.28 -12.46
N TYR A 47 -14.67 7.02 -12.53
CA TYR A 47 -13.73 5.90 -12.57
C TYR A 47 -14.07 4.93 -13.71
N VAL A 48 -13.04 4.18 -14.12
CA VAL A 48 -13.13 3.03 -15.01
C VAL A 48 -12.30 1.90 -14.42
N THR A 49 -12.88 0.70 -14.35
CA THR A 49 -12.21 -0.53 -13.89
C THR A 49 -12.67 -1.68 -14.78
N GLY A 50 -11.88 -2.00 -15.80
CA GLY A 50 -12.28 -2.89 -16.88
C GLY A 50 -13.55 -2.37 -17.56
N GLU A 51 -14.62 -3.16 -17.53
CA GLU A 51 -15.92 -2.78 -18.11
C GLU A 51 -16.79 -1.92 -17.16
N ILE A 52 -16.44 -1.85 -15.88
CA ILE A 52 -17.19 -1.12 -14.87
C ILE A 52 -16.78 0.36 -14.93
N ARG A 53 -17.76 1.25 -14.97
CA ARG A 53 -17.55 2.71 -14.92
C ARG A 53 -18.61 3.37 -14.07
N GLY A 54 -18.26 4.49 -13.45
CA GLY A 54 -19.18 5.23 -12.60
C GLY A 54 -18.70 6.63 -12.30
N GLN A 55 -19.55 7.39 -11.61
CA GLN A 55 -19.21 8.72 -11.10
C GLN A 55 -18.61 8.57 -9.70
N ASN A 56 -17.50 9.26 -9.43
CA ASN A 56 -16.92 9.40 -8.09
C ASN A 56 -15.97 10.59 -8.08
N ARG A 57 -15.53 11.04 -6.91
CA ARG A 57 -14.63 12.19 -6.75
C ARG A 57 -13.23 11.73 -6.33
N TYR A 58 -12.25 11.92 -7.21
CA TYR A 58 -10.83 11.69 -6.93
C TYR A 58 -10.05 13.00 -7.01
N THR A 59 -9.48 13.41 -5.88
CA THR A 59 -8.58 14.59 -5.83
C THR A 59 -7.24 14.26 -6.49
N ALA A 60 -6.40 15.27 -6.73
CA ALA A 60 -5.18 15.12 -7.53
C ALA A 60 -4.23 14.03 -6.97
N GLU A 61 -4.14 13.90 -5.65
CA GLU A 61 -3.31 12.90 -4.97
C GLU A 61 -3.82 11.45 -5.13
N GLU A 62 -5.06 11.26 -5.55
CA GLU A 62 -5.68 9.93 -5.74
C GLU A 62 -5.81 9.51 -7.21
N GLN A 63 -5.64 10.45 -8.12
CA GLN A 63 -5.81 10.20 -9.55
C GLN A 63 -4.71 9.28 -10.07
N LYS A 64 -5.13 8.31 -10.87
CA LYS A 64 -4.24 7.35 -11.55
C LYS A 64 -4.90 6.81 -12.79
N GLU A 65 -4.08 6.40 -13.75
CA GLU A 65 -4.52 5.81 -15.01
C GLU A 65 -3.56 4.69 -15.40
N PHE A 66 -4.13 3.56 -15.80
CA PHE A 66 -3.48 2.46 -16.49
C PHE A 66 -4.31 2.10 -17.73
N LEU A 67 -3.64 2.13 -18.88
CA LEU A 67 -4.19 1.73 -20.17
C LEU A 67 -3.42 0.51 -20.69
N PRO A 68 -4.07 -0.65 -20.90
CA PRO A 68 -3.41 -1.87 -21.36
C PRO A 68 -2.54 -1.68 -22.62
N GLU A 69 -2.97 -0.87 -23.56
CA GLU A 69 -2.26 -0.59 -24.81
C GLU A 69 -0.98 0.25 -24.64
N ARG A 70 -0.84 0.96 -23.52
CA ARG A 70 0.26 1.90 -23.27
C ARG A 70 1.21 1.41 -22.18
N ASP A 71 0.66 0.82 -21.12
CA ASP A 71 1.33 0.75 -19.81
C ASP A 71 1.83 -0.66 -19.43
N GLN A 72 2.01 -1.56 -20.41
CA GLN A 72 2.39 -2.96 -20.16
C GLN A 72 3.67 -3.13 -19.34
N PHE A 73 4.65 -2.26 -19.54
CA PHE A 73 5.89 -2.28 -18.75
C PHE A 73 5.62 -2.28 -17.24
N TYR A 74 4.74 -1.39 -16.77
CA TYR A 74 4.40 -1.25 -15.36
C TYR A 74 3.61 -2.45 -14.84
N ARG A 75 2.74 -3.02 -15.69
CA ARG A 75 2.01 -4.25 -15.38
C ARG A 75 2.95 -5.43 -15.21
N GLU A 76 3.87 -5.63 -16.14
CA GLU A 76 4.86 -6.72 -16.08
C GLU A 76 5.73 -6.60 -14.82
N LYS A 77 6.17 -5.38 -14.50
CA LYS A 77 6.88 -5.10 -13.24
C LYS A 77 6.04 -5.34 -12.00
N LEU A 78 4.75 -5.04 -12.04
CA LEU A 78 3.86 -5.32 -10.91
C LEU A 78 3.68 -6.83 -10.68
N ILE A 79 3.56 -7.61 -11.77
CA ILE A 79 3.51 -9.07 -11.70
C ILE A 79 4.83 -9.64 -11.17
N GLU A 80 5.97 -9.10 -11.57
CA GLU A 80 7.28 -9.48 -11.01
C GLU A 80 7.34 -9.23 -9.51
N CYS A 81 6.90 -8.05 -9.05
CA CYS A 81 6.81 -7.71 -7.62
C CYS A 81 5.87 -8.66 -6.87
N PHE A 82 4.75 -9.02 -7.49
CA PHE A 82 3.75 -9.91 -6.89
C PHE A 82 4.27 -11.33 -6.70
N LYS A 83 5.00 -11.85 -7.70
CA LYS A 83 5.60 -13.19 -7.68
C LYS A 83 6.86 -13.30 -6.83
N HIS A 84 7.43 -12.18 -6.37
CA HIS A 84 8.64 -12.19 -5.56
C HIS A 84 8.41 -12.89 -4.22
N ASN A 85 9.35 -13.76 -3.84
CA ASN A 85 9.36 -14.42 -2.54
C ASN A 85 10.74 -14.28 -1.90
N GLN A 86 10.76 -13.86 -0.64
CA GLN A 86 11.95 -13.64 0.15
C GLN A 86 11.58 -13.75 1.64
N HIS A 87 12.55 -14.16 2.47
CA HIS A 87 12.38 -14.14 3.92
C HIS A 87 11.96 -12.75 4.43
N ASN A 88 10.99 -12.70 5.33
CA ASN A 88 10.41 -11.47 5.88
C ASN A 88 9.84 -10.51 4.81
N TYR A 89 9.44 -11.00 3.63
CA TYR A 89 8.73 -10.22 2.63
C TYR A 89 7.26 -10.60 2.61
N PHE A 90 6.41 -9.82 3.30
CA PHE A 90 4.99 -10.07 3.44
C PHE A 90 4.19 -9.42 2.31
N LYS A 91 3.34 -10.20 1.66
CA LYS A 91 2.50 -9.74 0.55
C LYS A 91 1.04 -9.73 0.96
N GLY A 92 0.47 -8.53 1.06
CA GLY A 92 -0.95 -8.34 1.25
C GLY A 92 -1.71 -8.62 -0.04
N VAL A 93 -2.62 -9.59 -0.04
CA VAL A 93 -3.52 -9.90 -1.18
C VAL A 93 -4.95 -9.50 -0.86
N CYS A 94 -5.74 -9.17 -1.89
CA CYS A 94 -7.18 -8.99 -1.70
C CYS A 94 -7.84 -10.32 -1.38
N THR A 95 -8.95 -10.30 -0.65
CA THR A 95 -9.69 -11.52 -0.31
C THR A 95 -11.12 -11.51 -0.87
N ALA A 96 -11.81 -12.65 -0.75
CA ALA A 96 -13.17 -12.80 -1.24
C ALA A 96 -14.20 -11.89 -0.53
N SER A 97 -13.88 -11.40 0.68
CA SER A 97 -14.73 -10.46 1.41
C SER A 97 -14.60 -9.01 0.95
N ASP A 98 -13.60 -8.70 0.12
CA ASP A 98 -13.42 -7.36 -0.42
C ASP A 98 -14.49 -7.06 -1.47
N GLY A 99 -15.24 -5.98 -1.27
CA GLY A 99 -16.48 -5.70 -2.00
C GLY A 99 -16.35 -5.62 -3.52
N HIS A 100 -15.17 -5.31 -4.06
CA HIS A 100 -14.91 -5.23 -5.50
C HIS A 100 -14.12 -6.41 -6.06
N VAL A 101 -13.68 -7.34 -5.21
CA VAL A 101 -12.78 -8.45 -5.58
C VAL A 101 -13.61 -9.72 -5.73
N GLY A 102 -14.29 -10.15 -4.68
CA GLY A 102 -15.06 -11.39 -4.69
C GLY A 102 -14.21 -12.66 -4.88
N GLN A 103 -14.88 -13.82 -4.87
CA GLN A 103 -14.20 -15.13 -4.83
C GLN A 103 -13.37 -15.43 -6.08
N GLU A 104 -13.81 -14.98 -7.26
CA GLU A 104 -13.14 -15.26 -8.54
C GLU A 104 -11.80 -14.54 -8.64
N ASN A 105 -11.76 -13.23 -8.36
CA ASN A 105 -10.52 -12.48 -8.40
C ASN A 105 -9.56 -12.88 -7.27
N TYR A 106 -10.09 -13.31 -6.12
CA TYR A 106 -9.26 -13.87 -5.07
C TYR A 106 -8.55 -15.16 -5.53
N LYS A 107 -9.29 -16.10 -6.14
CA LYS A 107 -8.69 -17.33 -6.70
C LYS A 107 -7.66 -17.01 -7.79
N TRP A 108 -7.97 -16.08 -8.69
CA TRP A 108 -7.06 -15.66 -9.76
C TRP A 108 -5.70 -15.19 -9.23
N GLN A 109 -5.69 -14.42 -8.13
CA GLN A 109 -4.44 -13.97 -7.50
C GLN A 109 -3.63 -15.14 -6.93
N LEU A 110 -4.29 -16.09 -6.28
CA LEU A 110 -3.60 -17.26 -5.72
C LEU A 110 -3.04 -18.18 -6.81
N GLU A 111 -3.75 -18.32 -7.93
CA GLU A 111 -3.28 -19.05 -9.11
C GLU A 111 -2.05 -18.39 -9.74
N LEU A 112 -2.02 -17.05 -9.78
CA LEU A 112 -0.85 -16.30 -10.28
C LEU A 112 0.42 -16.53 -9.43
N LEU A 113 0.26 -16.90 -8.16
CA LEU A 113 1.36 -17.20 -7.22
C LEU A 113 1.74 -18.69 -7.17
N ASP A 114 1.23 -19.52 -8.10
CA ASP A 114 1.45 -20.97 -8.15
C ASP A 114 1.04 -21.71 -6.84
N GLY A 115 0.16 -21.09 -6.04
CA GLY A 115 -0.38 -21.68 -4.82
C GLY A 115 0.40 -21.38 -3.53
N ASN A 116 -0.19 -20.49 -2.73
CA ASN A 116 0.00 -20.28 -1.28
C ASN A 116 1.44 -20.22 -0.75
N GLU A 117 1.98 -19.01 -0.68
CA GLU A 117 3.22 -18.73 0.04
C GLU A 117 2.93 -18.45 1.54
N ASP A 118 3.81 -18.88 2.44
CA ASP A 118 3.64 -18.66 3.88
C ASP A 118 3.62 -17.16 4.27
N ASN A 119 4.24 -16.33 3.43
CA ASN A 119 4.39 -14.89 3.58
C ASN A 119 3.15 -14.07 3.12
N LEU A 120 2.10 -14.73 2.62
CA LEU A 120 0.88 -14.03 2.24
C LEU A 120 0.14 -13.51 3.47
N THR A 121 -0.51 -12.37 3.34
CA THR A 121 -1.35 -11.75 4.36
C THR A 121 -2.43 -10.90 3.69
N PHE A 122 -3.20 -10.12 4.45
CA PHE A 122 -4.29 -9.31 3.90
C PHE A 122 -3.78 -7.98 3.33
N ALA A 123 -4.18 -7.60 2.12
CA ALA A 123 -3.91 -6.27 1.56
C ALA A 123 -4.44 -5.13 2.45
N ASN A 124 -5.47 -5.44 3.24
CA ASN A 124 -6.13 -4.50 4.14
C ASN A 124 -5.69 -4.66 5.61
N VAL A 125 -4.64 -5.43 5.92
CA VAL A 125 -4.28 -5.78 7.31
C VAL A 125 -4.09 -4.56 8.22
N LEU A 126 -3.62 -3.42 7.67
CA LEU A 126 -3.40 -2.18 8.41
C LEU A 126 -4.61 -1.22 8.43
N ILE A 127 -5.70 -1.56 7.74
CA ILE A 127 -6.90 -0.73 7.57
C ILE A 127 -8.15 -1.46 8.07
N ASN A 128 -9.33 -1.03 7.64
CA ASN A 128 -10.62 -1.59 8.04
C ASN A 128 -10.74 -1.71 9.58
N ALA A 129 -11.18 -2.85 10.13
CA ALA A 129 -11.29 -3.06 11.57
C ALA A 129 -9.96 -2.90 12.34
N ASN A 130 -8.81 -3.05 11.67
CA ASN A 130 -7.49 -2.83 12.27
C ASN A 130 -7.04 -1.36 12.23
N TYR A 131 -7.74 -0.46 11.54
CA TYR A 131 -7.24 0.91 11.36
C TYR A 131 -7.08 1.67 12.68
N ARG A 132 -7.99 1.48 13.64
CA ARG A 132 -7.85 2.05 14.98
C ARG A 132 -6.55 1.59 15.64
N ARG A 133 -6.24 0.30 15.52
CA ARG A 133 -4.99 -0.31 16.05
C ARG A 133 -3.77 0.21 15.31
N PHE A 134 -3.85 0.44 13.99
CA PHE A 134 -2.77 1.08 13.25
C PHE A 134 -2.44 2.47 13.84
N VAL A 135 -3.46 3.28 14.11
CA VAL A 135 -3.27 4.63 14.69
C VAL A 135 -2.78 4.57 16.13
N GLU A 136 -3.35 3.69 16.96
CA GLU A 136 -3.09 3.65 18.41
C GLU A 136 -1.87 2.79 18.80
N GLU A 137 -1.45 1.84 17.96
CA GLU A 137 -0.38 0.87 18.28
C GLU A 137 0.81 0.92 17.31
N ILE A 138 0.63 1.17 16.01
CA ILE A 138 1.74 1.22 15.04
C ILE A 138 2.36 2.60 14.95
N ILE A 139 1.55 3.66 14.80
CA ILE A 139 2.07 5.04 14.67
C ILE A 139 2.99 5.43 15.84
N PRO A 140 2.68 5.14 17.13
CA PRO A 140 3.57 5.49 18.22
C PRO A 140 4.96 4.83 18.13
N LEU A 141 5.07 3.66 17.50
CA LEU A 141 6.35 2.97 17.32
C LEU A 141 7.26 3.66 16.30
N LEU A 142 6.72 4.57 15.48
CA LEU A 142 7.50 5.32 14.50
C LEU A 142 8.27 6.49 15.12
N VAL A 143 7.88 6.95 16.31
CA VAL A 143 8.53 8.08 17.02
C VAL A 143 10.00 7.77 17.34
N ASP A 144 10.30 6.53 17.72
CA ASP A 144 11.64 6.09 18.10
C ASP A 144 12.43 5.47 16.93
N ARG A 145 12.04 5.78 15.68
CA ARG A 145 12.60 5.20 14.46
C ARG A 145 12.97 6.29 13.46
N GLU A 146 14.05 6.06 12.75
CA GLU A 146 14.41 6.89 11.60
C GLU A 146 13.49 6.55 10.42
N VAL A 147 12.68 7.52 9.98
CA VAL A 147 11.70 7.31 8.91
C VAL A 147 12.11 8.02 7.62
N ILE A 148 12.11 7.26 6.53
CA ILE A 148 12.17 7.75 5.16
C ILE A 148 10.77 7.57 4.55
N TYR A 149 10.26 8.54 3.80
CA TYR A 149 8.89 8.51 3.32
C TYR A 149 8.75 8.83 1.83
N VAL A 150 8.26 7.87 1.04
CA VAL A 150 7.76 8.10 -0.33
C VAL A 150 6.30 8.53 -0.26
N VAL A 151 6.03 9.80 -0.57
CA VAL A 151 4.73 10.44 -0.29
C VAL A 151 4.40 11.50 -1.34
N ASN A 152 3.11 11.70 -1.61
CA ASN A 152 2.65 12.70 -2.58
C ASN A 152 3.18 14.11 -2.27
N GLU A 153 3.49 14.88 -3.31
CA GLU A 153 4.01 16.25 -3.21
C GLU A 153 3.05 17.22 -2.52
N LEU A 154 1.74 16.97 -2.60
CA LEU A 154 0.70 17.76 -1.93
C LEU A 154 0.62 17.50 -0.41
N ALA A 155 1.32 16.47 0.08
CA ALA A 155 1.28 16.09 1.48
C ALA A 155 2.09 17.06 2.36
N ASP A 156 1.42 17.61 3.38
CA ASP A 156 2.06 18.31 4.49
C ASP A 156 2.49 17.32 5.58
N ILE A 157 3.79 17.02 5.61
CA ILE A 157 4.37 16.08 6.58
C ILE A 157 4.66 16.72 7.95
N SER A 158 4.51 18.04 8.10
CA SER A 158 4.85 18.74 9.36
C SER A 158 3.91 18.41 10.52
N ARG A 159 2.75 17.82 10.22
CA ARG A 159 1.70 17.45 11.18
C ARG A 159 1.80 16.00 11.65
N LEU A 160 2.77 15.24 11.15
CA LEU A 160 3.00 13.87 11.60
C LEU A 160 3.51 13.86 13.06
N PRO A 161 3.11 12.87 13.88
CA PRO A 161 3.55 12.78 15.27
C PRO A 161 4.97 12.21 15.43
N PHE A 162 5.71 12.04 14.34
CA PHE A 162 7.07 11.52 14.28
C PHE A 162 7.86 12.27 13.20
N GLU A 163 9.18 12.27 13.31
CA GLU A 163 10.05 12.98 12.37
C GLU A 163 10.27 12.20 11.07
N ILE A 164 10.32 12.92 9.94
CA ILE A 164 10.69 12.37 8.64
C ILE A 164 12.11 12.83 8.31
N LYS A 165 13.06 11.88 8.31
CA LYS A 165 14.46 12.15 7.98
C LYS A 165 14.65 12.57 6.53
N LYS A 166 13.92 11.90 5.63
CA LYS A 166 13.96 12.17 4.18
C LYS A 166 12.60 11.85 3.58
N SER A 167 12.10 12.75 2.73
CA SER A 167 10.97 12.44 1.86
C SER A 167 11.39 12.38 0.39
N PHE A 168 10.76 11.46 -0.34
CA PHE A 168 10.75 11.38 -1.79
C PHE A 168 9.35 11.78 -2.24
N LYS A 169 9.26 12.88 -2.98
CA LYS A 169 7.99 13.47 -3.40
C LYS A 169 7.58 12.87 -4.74
N ILE A 170 6.30 12.53 -4.86
CA ILE A 170 5.69 11.94 -6.06
C ILE A 170 4.45 12.74 -6.46
N GLY A 171 4.15 12.76 -7.75
CA GLY A 171 3.00 13.46 -8.30
C GLY A 171 1.76 12.57 -8.42
N THR A 172 0.83 13.05 -9.24
CA THR A 172 -0.36 12.32 -9.69
C THR A 172 0.04 11.20 -10.66
N ASN A 173 -0.67 10.07 -10.62
CA ASN A 173 -0.36 8.89 -11.42
C ASN A 173 1.09 8.39 -11.26
N CYS A 174 1.61 8.48 -10.03
CA CYS A 174 3.01 8.24 -9.69
C CYS A 174 3.57 6.87 -10.11
N MET A 175 2.74 5.84 -10.19
CA MET A 175 3.18 4.50 -10.62
C MET A 175 3.76 4.50 -12.05
N ILE A 176 3.35 5.46 -12.88
CA ILE A 176 3.84 5.66 -14.24
C ILE A 176 4.82 6.83 -14.27
N ASN A 177 4.35 8.00 -13.81
CA ASN A 177 5.06 9.27 -13.99
C ASN A 177 6.33 9.39 -13.13
N ASP A 178 6.36 8.71 -11.98
CA ASP A 178 7.42 8.83 -10.98
C ASP A 178 8.16 7.49 -10.77
N TYR A 179 8.14 6.59 -11.75
CA TYR A 179 8.81 5.29 -11.65
C TYR A 179 10.32 5.41 -11.38
N ASN A 180 10.96 6.51 -11.78
CA ASN A 180 12.36 6.82 -11.45
C ASN A 180 12.64 6.88 -9.94
N ILE A 181 11.64 7.17 -9.11
CA ILE A 181 11.79 7.24 -7.65
C ILE A 181 12.24 5.92 -7.05
N VAL A 182 11.94 4.79 -7.70
CA VAL A 182 12.45 3.47 -7.30
C VAL A 182 13.98 3.48 -7.23
N GLU A 183 14.63 3.97 -8.28
CA GLU A 183 16.09 4.02 -8.34
C GLU A 183 16.67 5.10 -7.42
N GLU A 184 15.97 6.23 -7.25
CA GLU A 184 16.39 7.29 -6.32
C GLU A 184 16.41 6.81 -4.86
N VAL A 185 15.36 6.08 -4.44
CA VAL A 185 15.29 5.49 -3.09
C VAL A 185 16.41 4.46 -2.92
N LYS A 186 16.57 3.55 -3.88
CA LYS A 186 17.60 2.51 -3.86
C LYS A 186 19.01 3.10 -3.78
N THR A 187 19.30 4.07 -4.64
CA THR A 187 20.58 4.79 -4.65
C THR A 187 20.83 5.53 -3.35
N TYR A 188 19.83 6.21 -2.79
CA TYR A 188 19.96 6.91 -1.52
C TYR A 188 20.29 5.95 -0.37
N ILE A 189 19.61 4.80 -0.29
CA ILE A 189 19.88 3.77 0.72
C ILE A 189 21.32 3.28 0.61
N ALA A 190 21.76 2.92 -0.61
CA ALA A 190 23.10 2.39 -0.85
C ALA A 190 24.21 3.41 -0.54
N GLN A 191 24.08 4.64 -1.04
CA GLN A 191 25.10 5.68 -0.85
C GLN A 191 25.25 6.11 0.60
N ASN A 192 24.14 6.14 1.35
CA ASN A 192 24.14 6.56 2.76
C ASN A 192 24.24 5.38 3.74
N LYS A 193 24.39 4.14 3.23
CA LYS A 193 24.48 2.90 4.03
C LYS A 193 23.35 2.82 5.06
N ILE A 194 22.13 3.08 4.60
CA ILE A 194 20.94 3.14 5.46
C ILE A 194 20.60 1.73 5.95
N GLU A 195 20.56 1.55 7.26
CA GLU A 195 20.13 0.32 7.93
C GLU A 195 19.23 0.62 9.12
N ASN A 196 18.33 -0.30 9.44
CA ASN A 196 17.35 -0.27 10.54
C ASN A 196 16.36 0.92 10.49
N HIS A 197 16.26 1.59 9.33
CA HIS A 197 15.27 2.64 9.09
C HIS A 197 13.92 2.01 8.69
N ILE A 198 12.87 2.80 8.82
CA ILE A 198 11.55 2.48 8.26
C ILE A 198 11.37 3.31 6.98
N ILE A 199 11.19 2.64 5.85
CA ILE A 199 10.82 3.24 4.58
C ILE A 199 9.31 3.09 4.45
N LEU A 200 8.58 4.17 4.72
CA LEU A 200 7.14 4.25 4.50
C LEU A 200 6.85 4.57 3.04
N SER A 201 5.78 3.99 2.49
CA SER A 201 5.29 4.33 1.16
C SER A 201 3.77 4.55 1.15
N SER A 202 3.36 5.65 0.53
CA SER A 202 1.97 6.04 0.24
C SER A 202 1.86 6.42 -1.24
N ALA A 203 2.08 5.44 -2.13
CA ALA A 203 2.43 5.71 -3.52
C ALA A 203 1.71 4.81 -4.54
N ALA A 204 0.48 4.35 -4.28
CA ALA A 204 -0.22 3.39 -5.15
C ALA A 204 0.70 2.22 -5.54
N SER A 205 0.70 1.78 -6.81
CA SER A 205 1.54 0.66 -7.24
C SER A 205 3.06 0.95 -7.21
N LEU A 206 3.47 2.22 -7.13
CA LEU A 206 4.88 2.60 -6.91
C LEU A 206 5.39 2.09 -5.56
N SER A 207 4.51 1.97 -4.54
CA SER A 207 4.85 1.34 -3.26
C SER A 207 5.34 -0.10 -3.46
N ASN A 208 4.73 -0.86 -4.39
CA ASN A 208 5.15 -2.24 -4.69
C ASN A 208 6.54 -2.26 -5.33
N TYR A 209 6.80 -1.38 -6.31
CA TYR A 209 8.08 -1.31 -7.01
C TYR A 209 9.23 -0.91 -6.06
N VAL A 210 9.02 0.13 -5.24
CA VAL A 210 10.00 0.60 -4.25
C VAL A 210 10.30 -0.52 -3.26
N THR A 211 9.27 -1.16 -2.72
CA THR A 211 9.44 -2.23 -1.72
C THR A 211 10.18 -3.43 -2.30
N TYR A 212 9.81 -3.87 -3.50
CA TYR A 212 10.44 -5.00 -4.19
C TYR A 212 11.93 -4.74 -4.48
N GLU A 213 12.24 -3.68 -5.23
CA GLU A 213 13.61 -3.43 -5.69
C GLU A 213 14.55 -3.11 -4.53
N CYS A 214 14.09 -2.32 -3.55
CA CYS A 214 14.96 -1.91 -2.45
C CYS A 214 15.15 -3.00 -1.39
N PHE A 215 14.11 -3.77 -1.04
CA PHE A 215 14.26 -4.82 -0.01
C PHE A 215 15.07 -6.02 -0.49
N LYS A 216 15.07 -6.29 -1.79
CA LYS A 216 15.91 -7.32 -2.41
C LYS A 216 17.40 -7.06 -2.19
N GLU A 217 17.83 -5.80 -2.25
CA GLU A 217 19.23 -5.41 -2.09
C GLU A 217 19.57 -4.90 -0.67
N SER A 218 18.58 -4.42 0.08
CA SER A 218 18.74 -3.80 1.40
C SER A 218 17.74 -4.36 2.44
N PRO A 219 17.78 -5.67 2.73
CA PRO A 219 16.85 -6.31 3.67
C PRO A 219 17.05 -5.91 5.13
N ASN A 220 18.11 -5.16 5.44
CA ASN A 220 18.39 -4.63 6.78
C ASN A 220 17.56 -3.38 7.12
N ASN A 221 16.48 -3.10 6.38
CA ASN A 221 15.53 -2.04 6.67
C ASN A 221 14.10 -2.57 6.67
N THR A 222 13.19 -1.84 7.30
CA THR A 222 11.76 -2.12 7.21
C THR A 222 11.15 -1.33 6.04
N PHE A 223 10.43 -2.00 5.13
CA PHE A 223 9.63 -1.34 4.09
C PHE A 223 8.15 -1.56 4.41
N LEU A 224 7.38 -0.49 4.53
CA LEU A 224 6.00 -0.56 4.98
C LEU A 224 5.11 0.26 4.05
N ASP A 225 4.40 -0.43 3.16
CA ASP A 225 3.33 0.16 2.37
C ASP A 225 2.09 0.37 3.25
N ILE A 226 1.78 1.64 3.49
CA ILE A 226 0.66 2.06 4.34
C ILE A 226 -0.48 2.68 3.54
N GLY A 227 -0.38 2.73 2.21
CA GLY A 227 -1.37 3.36 1.34
C GLY A 227 -1.80 4.73 1.86
N SER A 228 -3.11 4.94 2.00
CA SER A 228 -3.70 6.20 2.45
C SER A 228 -3.81 6.37 3.98
N CYS A 229 -3.25 5.47 4.79
CA CYS A 229 -3.49 5.45 6.25
C CYS A 229 -3.21 6.77 6.97
N LEU A 230 -2.25 7.56 6.50
CA LEU A 230 -1.86 8.84 7.10
C LEU A 230 -2.47 10.06 6.41
N ASN A 231 -3.27 9.89 5.34
CA ASN A 231 -3.84 11.03 4.59
C ASN A 231 -4.53 12.11 5.45
N PRO A 232 -5.30 11.76 6.51
CA PRO A 232 -5.90 12.75 7.41
C PRO A 232 -4.89 13.62 8.16
N LEU A 233 -3.68 13.11 8.39
CA LEU A 233 -2.57 13.82 9.03
C LEU A 233 -1.71 14.59 8.03
N LEU A 234 -1.82 14.29 6.73
CA LEU A 234 -1.01 14.87 5.66
C LEU A 234 -1.66 16.07 4.96
N ASN A 235 -2.78 16.57 5.49
CA ASN A 235 -3.59 17.62 4.87
C ASN A 235 -4.07 17.29 3.44
N LEU A 236 -4.20 15.98 3.14
CA LEU A 236 -4.81 15.48 1.91
C LEU A 236 -6.32 15.33 2.13
N GLU A 237 -7.11 15.37 1.06
CA GLU A 237 -8.57 15.52 1.17
C GLU A 237 -9.32 14.39 0.45
N GLY A 238 -8.71 13.70 -0.51
CA GLY A 238 -9.35 12.65 -1.32
C GLY A 238 -9.97 11.54 -0.48
N TRP A 239 -9.29 11.18 0.62
CA TRP A 239 -9.76 10.14 1.53
C TRP A 239 -11.17 10.37 2.08
N LYS A 240 -11.63 11.62 2.19
CA LYS A 240 -12.97 11.96 2.66
C LYS A 240 -14.07 11.47 1.72
N TYR A 241 -13.73 11.23 0.45
CA TYR A 241 -14.65 10.78 -0.58
C TYR A 241 -14.52 9.29 -0.88
N THR A 242 -13.35 8.70 -0.66
CA THR A 242 -12.99 7.40 -1.24
C THR A 242 -12.49 6.36 -0.23
N ARG A 243 -12.33 6.69 1.06
CA ARG A 243 -11.76 5.77 2.07
C ARG A 243 -12.66 5.62 3.29
N GLY A 244 -13.57 4.65 3.23
CA GLY A 244 -14.56 4.42 4.28
C GLY A 244 -13.99 4.15 5.67
N TYR A 245 -12.87 3.41 5.79
CA TYR A 245 -12.23 3.17 7.08
C TYR A 245 -11.68 4.47 7.71
N LEU A 246 -11.21 5.42 6.89
CA LEU A 246 -10.73 6.73 7.35
C LEU A 246 -11.90 7.62 7.77
N THR A 247 -12.97 7.68 6.96
CA THR A 247 -14.15 8.48 7.33
C THR A 247 -14.86 7.90 8.56
N HIS A 248 -14.84 6.58 8.75
CA HIS A 248 -15.32 5.96 9.97
C HIS A 248 -14.55 6.47 11.20
N TYR A 249 -13.22 6.41 11.18
CA TYR A 249 -12.41 6.78 12.35
C TYR A 249 -12.38 8.30 12.59
N TRP A 250 -12.10 9.10 11.55
CA TRP A 250 -11.84 10.54 11.71
C TRP A 250 -13.10 11.40 11.66
N LEU A 251 -14.16 10.96 10.98
CA LEU A 251 -15.40 11.72 10.80
C LEU A 251 -16.61 11.07 11.49
N ASN A 252 -16.42 9.93 12.16
CA ASN A 252 -17.49 9.12 12.74
C ASN A 252 -18.63 8.86 11.73
N SER A 253 -18.28 8.59 10.46
CA SER A 253 -19.25 8.55 9.37
C SER A 253 -20.18 7.31 9.39
N GLY A 254 -19.99 6.39 10.33
CA GLY A 254 -20.69 5.10 10.38
C GLY A 254 -20.38 4.17 9.20
N SER A 255 -19.29 4.41 8.46
CA SER A 255 -18.94 3.57 7.30
C SER A 255 -18.68 2.12 7.75
N PRO A 256 -19.23 1.09 7.07
CA PRO A 256 -19.06 -0.30 7.48
C PRO A 256 -17.62 -0.78 7.38
N PHE A 257 -16.81 -0.17 6.51
CA PHE A 257 -15.40 -0.52 6.33
C PHE A 257 -14.58 -0.38 7.62
N GLY A 258 -14.90 0.58 8.49
CA GLY A 258 -14.20 0.74 9.77
C GLY A 258 -14.41 -0.41 10.77
N SER A 259 -15.38 -1.30 10.52
CA SER A 259 -15.63 -2.50 11.32
C SER A 259 -15.49 -3.78 10.50
N GLN A 260 -15.01 -3.68 9.25
CA GLN A 260 -14.88 -4.84 8.37
C GLN A 260 -13.69 -5.70 8.81
N VAL A 261 -13.97 -6.98 9.04
CA VAL A 261 -12.97 -8.03 9.25
C VAL A 261 -12.89 -8.85 7.98
N ASP A 262 -11.74 -8.82 7.31
CA ASP A 262 -11.55 -9.54 6.05
C ASP A 262 -11.38 -11.04 6.31
N LYS A 263 -11.90 -11.87 5.41
CA LYS A 263 -11.87 -13.33 5.52
C LYS A 263 -10.88 -13.90 4.51
N TRP A 264 -10.01 -14.79 4.97
CA TRP A 264 -9.05 -15.51 4.12
C TRP A 264 -9.71 -16.54 3.21
#